data_AF-A0A958G5J2-F1
#
_entry.id   AF-A0A958G5J2-F1
#
_cell.length_a   1.000
_cell.length_b   1.000
_cell.length_c   1.000
_cell.angle_alpha   90.00
_cell.angle_beta   90.00
_cell.angle_gamma   90.00
#
_symmetry.space_group_name_H-M   'P 1'
#
loop_
_entity.id
_entity.type
_entity.pdbx_description
1 polymer ?
#
loop_
_entity_poly.entity_id
_entity_poly.type
_entity_poly.pdbx_seq_one_letter_code
_entity_poly.pdbx_strand_id
1 'polypeptide(L)'
;MAVSLQNEPAARQARRDQDILTARRIDWRFLLPNPELKQVLLVGAAESALAAALERFCEALTVVEPQRLNQEAASLPQPFDLVVVGAPDKALIPRVLPLLKTGGTLYWEVQRNRQTLLRGNRKGYRNARRYAAYLQGLQLKEVDLHWHRPNFGGCLEIIPLNRSRALTHSLAKTHSSLKGKLKIATGKTLRYSGLLPYTVSCFSLVGQK
;
A
#
# COMPACT_ATOMS: atom_id res chain seq x y z
N MET A 1 10.86 -48.01 -12.17
CA MET A 1 10.81 -46.53 -12.25
C MET A 1 10.78 -45.98 -10.82
N ALA A 2 11.95 -45.66 -10.27
CA ALA A 2 12.06 -45.10 -8.93
C ALA A 2 11.82 -43.58 -9.01
N VAL A 3 10.67 -43.12 -8.49
CA VAL A 3 10.40 -41.69 -8.28
C VAL A 3 11.36 -41.22 -7.21
N SER A 4 12.32 -40.37 -7.59
CA SER A 4 13.37 -39.87 -6.72
C SER A 4 12.78 -39.04 -5.57
N LEU A 5 12.76 -39.63 -4.37
CA LEU A 5 12.30 -39.02 -3.11
C LEU A 5 13.22 -37.91 -2.58
N GLN A 6 14.29 -37.56 -3.30
CA GLN A 6 15.30 -36.59 -2.84
C GLN A 6 14.92 -35.12 -3.05
N ASN A 7 13.80 -34.81 -3.73
CA ASN A 7 13.40 -33.42 -4.05
C ASN A 7 12.28 -32.84 -3.17
N GLU A 8 11.64 -33.63 -2.30
CA GLU A 8 10.53 -33.15 -1.45
C GLU A 8 10.89 -32.03 -0.44
N PRO A 9 12.02 -32.07 0.29
CA PRO A 9 12.29 -31.05 1.31
C PRO A 9 12.57 -29.67 0.69
N ALA A 10 13.27 -29.61 -0.45
CA ALA A 10 13.55 -28.37 -1.15
C ALA A 10 12.26 -27.73 -1.72
N ALA A 11 11.37 -28.54 -2.30
CA ALA A 11 10.09 -28.07 -2.83
C ALA A 11 9.16 -27.55 -1.73
N ARG A 12 9.10 -28.22 -0.58
CA ARG A 12 8.31 -27.76 0.59
C ARG A 12 8.86 -26.44 1.15
N GLN A 13 10.17 -26.32 1.26
CA GLN A 13 10.82 -25.09 1.73
C GLN A 13 10.52 -23.91 0.78
N ALA A 14 10.68 -24.11 -0.53
CA ALA A 14 10.39 -23.06 -1.52
C ALA A 14 8.93 -22.59 -1.48
N ARG A 15 7.97 -23.52 -1.29
CA ARG A 15 6.55 -23.16 -1.11
C ARG A 15 6.35 -22.33 0.15
N ARG A 16 6.95 -22.74 1.28
CA ARG A 16 6.86 -22.01 2.55
C ARG A 16 7.43 -20.61 2.44
N ASP A 17 8.57 -20.45 1.76
CA ASP A 17 9.18 -19.14 1.56
C ASP A 17 8.31 -18.24 0.67
N GLN A 18 7.70 -18.81 -0.38
CA GLN A 18 6.72 -18.11 -1.20
C GLN A 18 5.51 -17.65 -0.39
N ASP A 19 4.99 -18.51 0.49
CA ASP A 19 3.85 -18.18 1.37
C ASP A 19 4.17 -17.00 2.30
N ILE A 20 5.39 -16.97 2.86
CA ILE A 20 5.87 -15.86 3.69
C ILE A 20 5.95 -14.57 2.86
N LEU A 21 6.46 -14.63 1.63
CA LEU A 21 6.55 -13.46 0.76
C LEU A 21 5.16 -12.95 0.36
N THR A 22 4.22 -13.84 0.06
CA THR A 22 2.83 -13.49 -0.25
C THR A 22 2.14 -12.88 0.97
N ALA A 23 2.33 -13.44 2.17
CA ALA A 23 1.77 -12.87 3.40
C ALA A 23 2.30 -11.45 3.67
N ARG A 24 3.61 -11.23 3.52
CA ARG A 24 4.24 -9.92 3.72
C ARG A 24 3.65 -8.83 2.83
N ARG A 25 3.19 -9.18 1.63
CA ARG A 25 2.60 -8.22 0.69
C ARG A 25 1.33 -7.53 1.24
N ILE A 26 0.67 -8.16 2.20
CA ILE A 26 -0.55 -7.69 2.87
C ILE A 26 -0.34 -7.44 4.36
N ASP A 27 0.89 -7.25 4.83
CA ASP A 27 1.14 -6.83 6.22
C ASP A 27 0.54 -5.45 6.53
N TRP A 28 0.24 -4.65 5.50
CA TRP A 28 -0.48 -3.39 5.67
C TRP A 28 -1.89 -3.54 6.25
N ARG A 29 -2.43 -4.77 6.35
CA ARG A 29 -3.71 -5.05 7.03
C ARG A 29 -3.73 -4.63 8.49
N PHE A 30 -2.57 -4.63 9.16
CA PHE A 30 -2.46 -4.14 10.54
C PHE A 30 -2.73 -2.63 10.68
N LEU A 31 -2.80 -1.90 9.55
CA LEU A 31 -3.19 -0.49 9.51
C LEU A 31 -4.70 -0.29 9.43
N LEU A 32 -5.46 -1.35 9.14
CA LEU A 32 -6.91 -1.29 9.01
C LEU A 32 -7.56 -1.32 10.40
N PRO A 33 -8.73 -0.67 10.58
CA PRO A 33 -9.52 -0.82 11.80
C PRO A 33 -9.89 -2.29 12.09
N ASN A 34 -10.16 -3.07 11.05
CA ASN A 34 -10.33 -4.52 11.12
C ASN A 34 -9.31 -5.20 10.17
N PRO A 35 -8.36 -6.00 10.68
CA PRO A 35 -7.37 -6.69 9.84
C PRO A 35 -7.93 -7.88 9.05
N GLU A 36 -9.14 -8.36 9.36
CA GLU A 36 -9.80 -9.41 8.60
C GLU A 36 -10.23 -8.91 7.21
N LEU A 37 -9.79 -9.60 6.16
CA LEU A 37 -10.16 -9.28 4.80
C LEU A 37 -11.38 -10.10 4.37
N LYS A 38 -12.57 -9.49 4.38
CA LYS A 38 -13.81 -10.14 3.98
C LYS A 38 -14.10 -9.86 2.50
N GLN A 39 -15.02 -8.95 2.21
CA GLN A 39 -15.36 -8.54 0.85
C GLN A 39 -14.40 -7.44 0.36
N VAL A 40 -13.44 -7.81 -0.49
CA VAL A 40 -12.40 -6.89 -0.99
C VAL A 40 -12.61 -6.61 -2.48
N LEU A 41 -12.61 -5.32 -2.84
CA LEU A 41 -12.45 -4.88 -4.22
C LEU A 41 -11.01 -4.40 -4.44
N LEU A 42 -10.32 -5.00 -5.39
CA LEU A 42 -9.04 -4.48 -5.91
C LEU A 42 -9.29 -3.72 -7.23
N VAL A 43 -8.98 -2.42 -7.24
CA VAL A 43 -8.88 -1.64 -8.47
C VAL A 43 -7.41 -1.55 -8.87
N GLY A 44 -7.00 -2.39 -9.82
CA GLY A 44 -5.60 -2.58 -10.20
C GLY A 44 -5.40 -3.71 -11.19
N ALA A 45 -4.15 -4.11 -11.40
CA ALA A 45 -3.81 -5.21 -12.30
C ALA A 45 -4.04 -6.57 -11.62
N ALA A 46 -4.78 -7.45 -12.30
CA ALA A 46 -5.10 -8.80 -11.82
C ALA A 46 -3.87 -9.70 -11.65
N GLU A 47 -2.85 -9.52 -12.48
CA GLU A 47 -1.60 -10.30 -12.40
C GLU A 47 -0.60 -9.74 -11.37
N SER A 48 -1.00 -8.74 -10.59
CA SER A 48 -0.09 -8.14 -9.61
C SER A 48 0.15 -9.07 -8.42
N ALA A 49 1.34 -8.99 -7.82
CA ALA A 49 1.64 -9.68 -6.57
C ALA A 49 0.67 -9.30 -5.42
N LEU A 50 0.05 -8.11 -5.50
CA LEU A 50 -1.00 -7.69 -4.57
C LEU A 50 -2.29 -8.48 -4.79
N ALA A 51 -2.73 -8.65 -6.04
CA ALA A 51 -3.91 -9.44 -6.36
C ALA A 51 -3.74 -10.88 -5.91
N ALA A 52 -2.60 -11.51 -6.23
CA ALA A 52 -2.29 -12.87 -5.79
C ALA A 52 -2.25 -13.02 -4.25
N ALA A 53 -1.79 -11.99 -3.54
CA ALA A 53 -1.83 -12.01 -2.08
C ALA A 53 -3.25 -11.81 -1.53
N LEU A 54 -4.04 -10.91 -2.11
CA LEU A 54 -5.43 -10.71 -1.69
C LEU A 54 -6.26 -11.97 -1.93
N GLU A 55 -6.16 -12.59 -3.11
CA GLU A 55 -6.90 -13.81 -3.49
C GLU A 55 -6.69 -14.93 -2.46
N ARG A 56 -5.50 -15.01 -1.88
CA ARG A 56 -5.16 -16.03 -0.90
C ARG A 56 -5.66 -15.76 0.51
N PHE A 57 -5.81 -14.49 0.88
CA PHE A 57 -5.97 -14.10 2.29
C PHE A 57 -7.26 -13.35 2.60
N CYS A 58 -8.09 -13.04 1.59
CA CYS A 58 -9.44 -12.55 1.80
C CYS A 58 -10.49 -13.64 1.60
N GLU A 59 -11.67 -13.44 2.19
CA GLU A 59 -12.83 -14.31 2.00
C GLU A 59 -13.38 -14.23 0.56
N ALA A 60 -13.45 -13.02 0.00
CA ALA A 60 -13.88 -12.80 -1.37
C ALA A 60 -13.13 -11.62 -2.01
N LEU A 61 -12.62 -11.85 -3.22
CA LEU A 61 -11.92 -10.85 -4.01
C LEU A 61 -12.66 -10.57 -5.32
N THR A 62 -12.95 -9.30 -5.57
CA THR A 62 -13.31 -8.81 -6.89
C THR A 62 -12.17 -7.95 -7.42
N VAL A 63 -11.65 -8.25 -8.61
CA VAL A 63 -10.60 -7.46 -9.25
C VAL A 63 -11.15 -6.74 -10.47
N VAL A 64 -10.91 -5.44 -10.55
CA VAL A 64 -11.36 -4.59 -11.67
C VAL A 64 -10.19 -3.75 -12.15
N GLU A 65 -9.96 -3.75 -13.46
CA GLU A 65 -8.96 -2.87 -14.06
C GLU A 65 -9.43 -1.40 -14.01
N PRO A 66 -8.53 -0.43 -13.72
CA PRO A 66 -8.89 0.99 -13.60
C PRO A 66 -9.72 1.56 -14.76
N GLN A 67 -9.44 1.11 -15.99
CA GLN A 67 -10.09 1.55 -17.22
C GLN A 67 -11.52 1.02 -17.32
N ARG A 68 -11.77 -0.18 -16.78
CA ARG A 68 -13.05 -0.89 -16.86
C ARG A 68 -14.00 -0.55 -15.71
N LEU A 69 -13.49 0.06 -14.65
CA LEU A 69 -14.26 0.38 -13.44
C LEU A 69 -15.60 1.09 -13.69
N ASN A 70 -15.70 2.02 -14.66
CA ASN A 70 -16.98 2.70 -14.93
C ASN A 70 -18.01 1.80 -15.60
N GLN A 71 -17.55 0.88 -16.45
CA GLN A 71 -18.40 -0.03 -17.19
C GLN A 71 -18.94 -1.13 -16.27
N GLU A 72 -18.11 -1.57 -15.33
CA GLU A 72 -18.43 -2.70 -14.44
C GLU A 72 -19.04 -2.29 -13.11
N ALA A 73 -18.88 -1.04 -12.65
CA ALA A 73 -19.33 -0.60 -11.32
C ALA A 73 -20.80 -0.95 -11.00
N ALA A 74 -21.69 -0.89 -12.00
CA ALA A 74 -23.11 -1.17 -11.83
C ALA A 74 -23.42 -2.68 -11.65
N SER A 75 -22.56 -3.57 -12.12
CA SER A 75 -22.72 -5.02 -11.99
C SER A 75 -21.91 -5.62 -10.84
N LEU A 76 -21.09 -4.83 -10.16
CA LEU A 76 -20.31 -5.31 -9.02
C LEU A 76 -21.23 -5.69 -7.85
N PRO A 77 -20.90 -6.77 -7.11
CA PRO A 77 -21.56 -7.06 -5.85
C PRO A 77 -21.20 -5.96 -4.85
N GLN A 78 -22.15 -5.06 -4.57
CA GLN A 78 -21.99 -3.98 -3.59
C GLN A 78 -22.73 -4.32 -2.30
N PRO A 79 -22.29 -3.80 -1.13
CA PRO A 79 -21.10 -2.96 -0.91
C PRO A 79 -19.89 -3.72 -0.33
N PHE A 80 -18.66 -3.24 -0.61
CA PHE A 80 -17.40 -3.87 -0.15
C PHE A 80 -16.96 -3.37 1.24
N ASP A 81 -16.32 -4.25 2.01
CA ASP A 81 -15.72 -3.91 3.32
C ASP A 81 -14.44 -3.09 3.17
N LEU A 82 -13.66 -3.43 2.14
CA LEU A 82 -12.37 -2.83 1.82
C LEU A 82 -12.27 -2.61 0.31
N VAL A 83 -11.88 -1.41 -0.09
CA VAL A 83 -11.43 -1.14 -1.46
C VAL A 83 -9.95 -0.86 -1.44
N VAL A 84 -9.20 -1.65 -2.22
CA VAL A 84 -7.78 -1.48 -2.46
C VAL A 84 -7.57 -0.84 -3.82
N VAL A 85 -6.94 0.32 -3.87
CA VAL A 85 -6.55 0.98 -5.12
C VAL A 85 -5.05 0.79 -5.31
N GLY A 86 -4.66 -0.06 -6.26
CA GLY A 86 -3.26 -0.38 -6.57
C GLY A 86 -2.59 0.56 -7.58
N ALA A 87 -3.28 1.64 -7.97
CA ALA A 87 -2.80 2.59 -8.98
C ALA A 87 -2.67 4.02 -8.39
N PRO A 88 -1.66 4.81 -8.78
CA PRO A 88 -1.45 6.16 -8.24
C PRO A 88 -2.46 7.21 -8.74
N ASP A 89 -3.50 6.80 -9.49
CA ASP A 89 -4.44 7.72 -10.12
C ASP A 89 -5.52 8.21 -9.14
N LYS A 90 -5.42 9.48 -8.77
CA LYS A 90 -6.39 10.14 -7.87
C LYS A 90 -7.81 10.20 -8.45
N ALA A 91 -7.97 10.17 -9.78
CA ALA A 91 -9.28 10.27 -10.42
C ALA A 91 -10.13 9.00 -10.18
N LEU A 92 -9.51 7.90 -9.75
CA LEU A 92 -10.22 6.68 -9.36
C LEU A 92 -10.94 6.83 -8.03
N ILE A 93 -10.46 7.71 -7.13
CA ILE A 93 -10.97 7.75 -5.76
C ILE A 93 -12.46 8.08 -5.70
N PRO A 94 -12.96 9.17 -6.33
CA PRO A 94 -14.39 9.46 -6.29
C PRO A 94 -15.27 8.36 -6.92
N ARG A 95 -14.71 7.53 -7.79
CA ARG A 95 -15.41 6.43 -8.48
C ARG A 95 -15.52 5.19 -7.59
N VAL A 96 -14.56 4.96 -6.69
CA VAL A 96 -14.57 3.79 -5.80
C VAL A 96 -15.24 4.03 -4.46
N LEU A 97 -15.32 5.29 -3.99
CA LEU A 97 -15.97 5.60 -2.71
C LEU A 97 -17.43 5.15 -2.62
N PRO A 98 -18.27 5.24 -3.68
CA PRO A 98 -19.62 4.72 -3.64
C PRO A 98 -19.68 3.20 -3.41
N LEU A 99 -18.66 2.45 -3.85
CA LEU A 99 -18.59 0.99 -3.74
C LEU A 99 -18.25 0.49 -2.33
N LEU A 100 -17.74 1.37 -1.47
CA LEU A 100 -17.50 1.08 -0.06
C LEU A 100 -18.81 1.10 0.72
N LYS A 101 -18.98 0.11 1.60
CA LYS A 101 -20.02 0.17 2.64
C LYS A 101 -19.75 1.30 3.62
N THR A 102 -20.78 1.73 4.34
CA THR A 102 -20.61 2.65 5.48
C THR A 102 -19.71 2.01 6.54
N GLY A 103 -18.69 2.73 7.01
CA GLY A 103 -17.65 2.20 7.89
C GLY A 103 -16.59 1.36 7.18
N GLY A 104 -16.71 1.17 5.85
CA GLY A 104 -15.73 0.49 5.02
C GLY A 104 -14.44 1.30 4.87
N THR A 105 -13.34 0.62 4.53
CA THR A 105 -12.01 1.23 4.47
C THR A 105 -11.50 1.33 3.04
N LEU A 106 -10.94 2.48 2.68
CA LEU A 106 -10.12 2.66 1.48
C LEU A 106 -8.64 2.44 1.85
N TYR A 107 -7.96 1.55 1.14
CA TYR A 107 -6.50 1.43 1.15
C TYR A 107 -5.96 1.80 -0.24
N TRP A 108 -5.14 2.84 -0.34
CA TRP A 108 -4.66 3.34 -1.63
C TRP A 108 -3.14 3.35 -1.70
N GLU A 109 -2.56 2.62 -2.64
CA GLU A 109 -1.13 2.59 -2.91
C GLU A 109 -0.72 3.60 -3.98
N VAL A 110 0.25 4.46 -3.62
CA VAL A 110 0.82 5.46 -4.53
C VAL A 110 2.31 5.18 -4.71
N GLN A 111 2.67 4.71 -5.90
CA GLN A 111 4.06 4.56 -6.32
C GLN A 111 4.45 5.67 -7.32
N ARG A 112 5.38 6.52 -6.90
CA ARG A 112 6.01 7.55 -7.73
C ARG A 112 7.25 6.95 -8.38
N ASN A 113 7.35 7.05 -9.69
CA ASN A 113 8.59 6.70 -10.39
C ASN A 113 9.65 7.82 -10.20
N ARG A 114 10.94 7.52 -10.37
CA ARG A 114 12.03 8.52 -10.21
C ARG A 114 11.86 9.74 -11.12
N GLN A 115 11.35 9.54 -12.33
CA GLN A 115 11.13 10.62 -13.28
C GLN A 115 10.07 11.62 -12.79
N THR A 116 8.99 11.15 -12.16
CA THR A 116 7.92 11.98 -11.58
C THR A 116 8.35 12.74 -10.33
N LEU A 117 9.31 12.19 -9.57
CA LEU A 117 9.93 12.90 -8.45
C LEU A 117 10.78 14.08 -8.93
N LEU A 118 11.57 13.88 -9.99
CA LEU A 118 12.51 14.89 -10.51
C LEU A 118 11.82 15.95 -11.40
N ARG A 119 10.87 15.56 -12.25
CA ARG A 119 10.21 16.46 -13.21
C ARG A 119 8.98 17.18 -12.64
N GLY A 120 8.54 16.79 -11.43
CA GLY A 120 7.26 17.23 -10.88
C GLY A 120 6.10 16.64 -11.67
N ASN A 121 5.43 15.65 -11.08
CA ASN A 121 4.36 14.93 -11.75
C ASN A 121 3.22 15.88 -12.20
N ARG A 122 2.83 15.85 -13.49
CA ARG A 122 1.64 16.57 -13.99
C ARG A 122 0.32 15.95 -13.51
N LYS A 123 0.33 14.67 -13.09
CA LYS A 123 -0.88 13.92 -12.70
C LYS A 123 -1.06 13.69 -11.19
N GLY A 124 -0.09 14.06 -10.34
CA GLY A 124 -0.15 13.77 -8.90
C GLY A 124 0.60 14.80 -8.04
N TYR A 125 0.30 14.84 -6.74
CA TYR A 125 0.94 15.82 -5.85
C TYR A 125 2.42 15.49 -5.59
N ARG A 126 3.28 16.52 -5.55
CA ARG A 126 4.68 16.40 -5.10
C ARG A 126 4.77 16.06 -3.60
N ASN A 127 3.83 16.54 -2.80
CA ASN A 127 3.79 16.32 -1.36
C ASN A 127 2.78 15.20 -1.04
N ALA A 128 3.24 14.14 -0.37
CA ALA A 128 2.37 13.02 0.03
C ALA A 128 1.20 13.45 0.93
N ARG A 129 1.36 14.50 1.75
CA ARG A 129 0.29 15.03 2.62
C ARG A 129 -0.89 15.61 1.86
N ARG A 130 -0.69 16.08 0.61
CA ARG A 130 -1.80 16.59 -0.21
C ARG A 130 -2.75 15.47 -0.65
N TYR A 131 -2.29 14.22 -0.71
CA TYR A 131 -3.17 13.09 -0.92
C TYR A 131 -4.08 12.86 0.28
N ALA A 132 -3.55 12.98 1.51
CA ALA A 132 -4.35 12.85 2.71
C ALA A 132 -5.42 13.95 2.81
N ALA A 133 -5.03 15.21 2.57
CA ALA A 133 -5.95 16.34 2.52
C ALA A 133 -7.03 16.16 1.43
N TYR A 134 -6.67 15.59 0.28
CA TYR A 134 -7.63 15.26 -0.78
C TYR A 134 -8.66 14.23 -0.33
N LEU A 135 -8.24 13.13 0.32
CA LEU A 135 -9.17 12.14 0.86
C LEU A 135 -10.09 12.72 1.94
N GLN A 136 -9.56 13.57 2.82
CA GLN A 136 -10.36 14.29 3.83
C GLN A 136 -11.41 15.20 3.18
N GLY A 137 -11.05 15.88 2.08
CA GLY A 137 -11.99 16.69 1.28
C GLY A 137 -13.12 15.87 0.62
N LEU A 138 -12.92 14.55 0.46
CA LEU A 138 -13.94 13.60 0.02
C LEU A 138 -14.70 12.95 1.19
N GLN A 139 -14.64 13.55 2.37
CA GLN A 139 -15.33 13.11 3.59
C GLN A 139 -14.86 11.77 4.18
N LEU A 140 -13.72 11.23 3.72
CA LEU A 140 -13.08 10.12 4.43
C LEU A 140 -12.52 10.59 5.77
N LYS A 141 -12.76 9.79 6.81
CA LYS A 141 -12.31 10.01 8.18
C LYS A 141 -11.02 9.25 8.45
N GLU A 142 -10.34 9.66 9.52
CA GLU A 142 -9.16 8.97 10.06
C GLU A 142 -8.06 8.71 9.01
N VAL A 143 -7.86 9.67 8.11
CA VAL A 143 -6.92 9.48 7.00
C VAL A 143 -5.48 9.42 7.50
N ASP A 144 -4.89 8.23 7.41
CA ASP A 144 -3.50 7.97 7.75
C ASP A 144 -2.63 7.76 6.51
N LEU A 145 -1.39 8.24 6.60
CA LEU A 145 -0.42 8.24 5.49
C LEU A 145 0.82 7.47 5.92
N HIS A 146 1.20 6.45 5.15
CA HIS A 146 2.28 5.53 5.51
C HIS A 146 3.31 5.40 4.39
N TRP A 147 4.59 5.51 4.73
CA TRP A 147 5.69 5.19 3.82
C TRP A 147 6.01 3.69 3.92
N HIS A 148 6.08 3.02 2.76
CA HIS A 148 6.50 1.64 2.64
C HIS A 148 7.95 1.60 2.16
N ARG A 149 8.87 1.23 3.06
CA ARG A 149 10.30 1.21 2.76
C ARG A 149 10.80 -0.21 2.52
N PRO A 150 11.62 -0.46 1.48
CA PRO A 150 12.00 0.46 0.41
C PRO A 150 10.89 0.66 -0.65
N ASN A 151 9.96 -0.28 -0.76
CA ASN A 151 8.80 -0.27 -1.67
C ASN A 151 7.72 -1.24 -1.13
N PHE A 152 6.58 -1.37 -1.81
CA PHE A 152 5.49 -2.25 -1.39
C PHE A 152 5.84 -3.75 -1.42
N GLY A 153 6.49 -4.22 -2.49
CA GLY A 153 6.77 -5.66 -2.67
C GLY A 153 7.86 -6.20 -1.75
N GLY A 154 8.87 -5.38 -1.46
CA GLY A 154 9.98 -5.72 -0.55
C GLY A 154 9.89 -4.99 0.78
N CYS A 155 8.69 -4.61 1.24
CA CYS A 155 8.51 -3.77 2.42
C CYS A 155 9.15 -4.38 3.66
N LEU A 156 10.06 -3.63 4.29
CA LEU A 156 10.73 -3.96 5.55
C LEU A 156 10.17 -3.14 6.70
N GLU A 157 9.71 -1.93 6.42
CA GLU A 157 9.21 -0.98 7.41
C GLU A 157 8.02 -0.19 6.84
N ILE A 158 6.95 -0.10 7.63
CA ILE A 158 5.80 0.78 7.38
C ILE A 158 5.88 1.93 8.37
N ILE A 159 6.07 3.16 7.86
CA ILE A 159 6.38 4.33 8.70
C ILE A 159 5.28 5.39 8.53
N PRO A 160 4.57 5.80 9.60
CA PRO A 160 3.56 6.85 9.51
C PRO A 160 4.20 8.22 9.21
N LEU A 161 3.67 8.94 8.23
CA LEU A 161 4.19 10.22 7.74
C LEU A 161 3.44 11.45 8.25
N ASN A 162 2.19 11.28 8.69
CA ASN A 162 1.36 12.32 9.31
C ASN A 162 1.51 12.37 10.84
N ARG A 163 2.14 11.37 11.48
CA ARG A 163 2.37 11.31 12.94
C ARG A 163 3.84 11.62 13.29
N SER A 164 4.11 12.88 13.66
CA SER A 164 5.46 13.41 13.87
C SER A 164 6.30 12.64 14.91
N ARG A 165 5.69 12.18 16.01
CA ARG A 165 6.38 11.43 17.08
C ARG A 165 6.82 10.03 16.64
N ALA A 166 5.93 9.28 15.98
CA ALA A 166 6.21 7.94 15.47
C ALA A 166 7.29 7.94 14.38
N LEU A 167 7.31 8.98 13.55
CA LEU A 167 8.37 9.20 12.57
C LEU A 167 9.74 9.43 13.24
N THR A 168 9.82 10.17 14.36
CA THR A 168 11.07 10.33 15.14
C THR A 168 11.65 9.00 15.55
N HIS A 169 10.80 8.19 16.15
CA HIS A 169 11.20 6.96 16.81
C HIS A 169 11.65 5.92 15.79
N SER A 170 10.93 5.79 14.67
CA SER A 170 11.28 4.86 13.59
C SER A 170 12.64 5.21 12.96
N LEU A 171 12.92 6.50 12.74
CA LEU A 171 14.21 6.95 12.21
C LEU A 171 15.37 6.86 13.22
N ALA A 172 15.07 6.84 14.52
CA ALA A 172 16.07 6.66 15.57
C ALA A 172 16.50 5.20 15.72
N LYS A 173 15.64 4.22 15.40
CA LYS A 173 15.92 2.79 15.61
C LYS A 173 16.90 2.15 14.62
N THR A 174 17.26 2.79 13.51
CA THR A 174 18.14 2.18 12.49
C THR A 174 19.62 2.22 12.92
N HIS A 175 20.05 1.30 13.78
CA HIS A 175 21.43 1.16 14.27
C HIS A 175 22.05 -0.15 13.78
N SER A 176 23.01 -0.10 12.83
CA SER A 176 24.08 -1.13 12.72
C SER A 176 25.11 -0.96 11.59
N SER A 177 25.07 0.07 10.71
CA SER A 177 26.13 0.24 9.71
C SER A 177 26.53 1.69 9.42
N LEU A 178 27.81 1.91 9.09
CA LEU A 178 28.38 3.21 8.69
C LEU A 178 27.64 3.84 7.50
N LYS A 179 27.25 3.03 6.50
CA LYS A 179 26.37 3.46 5.38
C LYS A 179 24.96 3.80 5.85
N GLY A 180 24.46 3.16 6.92
CA GLY A 180 23.20 3.49 7.59
C GLY A 180 23.23 4.86 8.27
N LYS A 181 24.32 5.19 8.97
CA LYS A 181 24.51 6.48 9.66
C LYS A 181 24.44 7.68 8.68
N LEU A 182 25.04 7.56 7.49
CA LEU A 182 25.00 8.62 6.48
C LEU A 182 23.58 8.85 5.92
N LYS A 183 22.82 7.76 5.65
CA LYS A 183 21.39 7.85 5.27
C LYS A 183 20.52 8.47 6.38
N ILE A 184 20.88 8.28 7.65
CA ILE A 184 20.14 8.82 8.81
C ILE A 184 20.37 10.31 8.98
N ALA A 185 21.59 10.81 8.75
CA ALA A 185 21.84 12.24 8.74
C ALA A 185 20.94 12.94 7.70
N THR A 186 20.85 12.38 6.49
CA THR A 186 19.94 12.90 5.45
C THR A 186 18.47 12.76 5.85
N GLY A 187 18.06 11.64 6.47
CA GLY A 187 16.67 11.43 6.92
C GLY A 187 16.23 12.37 8.06
N LYS A 188 17.11 12.62 9.03
CA LYS A 188 16.88 13.60 10.11
C LYS A 188 16.81 15.01 9.56
N THR A 189 17.73 15.42 8.69
CA THR A 189 17.71 16.74 8.04
C THR A 189 16.49 16.91 7.13
N LEU A 190 16.13 15.88 6.34
CA LEU A 190 14.91 15.86 5.50
C LEU A 190 13.62 15.96 6.33
N ARG A 191 13.64 15.48 7.57
CA ARG A 191 12.53 15.65 8.50
C ARG A 191 12.48 17.06 9.10
N TYR A 192 13.59 17.56 9.63
CA TYR A 192 13.64 18.92 10.21
C TYR A 192 13.33 20.00 9.17
N SER A 193 13.66 19.75 7.90
CA SER A 193 13.29 20.60 6.77
C SER A 193 11.87 20.37 6.23
N GLY A 194 11.14 19.37 6.71
CA GLY A 194 9.80 19.04 6.21
C GLY A 194 9.77 18.47 4.78
N LEU A 195 10.93 18.09 4.23
CA LEU A 195 11.10 17.64 2.85
C LEU A 195 10.84 16.13 2.65
N LEU A 196 10.81 15.33 3.72
CA LEU A 196 10.59 13.88 3.62
C LEU A 196 9.34 13.48 2.80
N PRO A 197 8.16 14.11 2.97
CA PRO A 197 6.98 13.79 2.15
C PRO A 197 7.12 14.08 0.65
N TYR A 198 8.18 14.79 0.24
CA TYR A 198 8.50 15.07 -1.15
C TYR A 198 9.42 14.02 -1.77
N THR A 199 10.19 13.30 -0.95
CA THR A 199 11.21 12.35 -1.42
C THR A 199 10.76 10.89 -1.35
N VAL A 200 9.69 10.58 -0.62
CA VAL A 200 9.11 9.23 -0.57
C VAL A 200 8.50 8.82 -1.92
N SER A 201 8.88 7.63 -2.39
CA SER A 201 8.41 7.08 -3.67
C SER A 201 7.24 6.12 -3.52
N CYS A 202 7.11 5.38 -2.42
CA CYS A 202 6.07 4.35 -2.25
C CYS A 202 5.32 4.59 -0.94
N PHE A 203 4.10 5.11 -0.99
CA PHE A 203 3.33 5.38 0.22
C PHE A 203 1.88 4.95 0.03
N SER A 204 1.26 4.51 1.11
CA SER A 204 -0.17 4.22 1.12
C SER A 204 -0.95 5.25 1.92
N LEU A 205 -2.22 5.38 1.59
CA LEU A 205 -3.21 6.06 2.41
C LEU A 205 -4.25 5.05 2.89
N VAL A 206 -4.69 5.23 4.12
CA VAL A 206 -5.82 4.50 4.71
C VAL A 206 -6.85 5.53 5.14
N GLY A 207 -8.12 5.31 4.85
CA GLY A 207 -9.19 6.19 5.32
C GLY A 207 -10.52 5.45 5.38
N GLN A 208 -11.38 5.83 6.31
CA GLN A 208 -12.68 5.20 6.53
C GLN A 208 -13.81 6.07 5.97
N LYS A 209 -14.80 5.44 5.34
CA LYS A 209 -16.04 6.10 4.89
C LYS A 209 -17.04 6.20 6.05
#